data_AF-A0A4P7L3T2-F1
#
_entry.id   AF-A0A4P7L3T2-F1
#
_cell.length_a   1.000
_cell.length_b   1.000
_cell.length_c   1.000
_cell.angle_alpha   90.00
_cell.angle_beta   90.00
_cell.angle_gamma   90.00
#
_symmetry.space_group_name_H-M   'P 1'
#
loop_
_entity.id
_entity.type
_entity.pdbx_description
1 polymer ?
#
loop_
_entity_poly.entity_id
_entity_poly.type
_entity_poly.pdbx_seq_one_letter_code
_entity_poly.pdbx_strand_id
1 'polypeptide(L)'
;MIDFLELQIPFKDEYVMRTSRDREHRGGSIDFIQIAKLSGIRLSARDVEFEIKGDLSVQGLAHPFESLPTHFASLGMKIYQGTHLIFPRVNLKASPAKLLQGHNVFGSWLGISINTVRH
;
A
#
# COMPACT_ATOMS: atom_id res chain seq x y z
N MET A 1 5.99 22.52 12.38
CA MET A 1 6.65 21.21 12.32
C MET A 1 5.96 20.41 11.23
N ILE A 2 6.65 19.52 10.50
CA ILE A 2 5.98 18.64 9.53
C ILE A 2 5.48 17.40 10.25
N ASP A 3 4.19 17.39 10.57
CA ASP A 3 3.61 16.39 11.45
C ASP A 3 3.07 15.17 10.70
N PHE A 4 2.95 15.28 9.38
CA PHE A 4 2.36 14.29 8.49
C PHE A 4 3.16 14.17 7.19
N LEU A 5 3.60 12.95 6.88
CA LEU A 5 4.19 12.58 5.60
C LEU A 5 3.33 11.51 4.96
N GLU A 6 3.00 11.71 3.69
CA GLU A 6 2.33 10.74 2.85
C GLU A 6 3.20 10.45 1.63
N LEU A 7 3.59 9.18 1.46
CA LEU A 7 4.31 8.70 0.29
C LEU A 7 3.38 7.82 -0.55
N GLN A 8 3.42 8.00 -1.86
CA GLN A 8 2.63 7.23 -2.82
C GLN A 8 3.59 6.50 -3.75
N ILE A 9 3.61 5.18 -3.66
CA ILE A 9 4.45 4.31 -4.48
C ILE A 9 3.55 3.73 -5.59
N PRO A 10 3.84 4.02 -6.88
CA PRO A 10 3.07 3.47 -7.99
C PRO A 10 3.35 1.97 -8.17
N PHE A 11 2.38 1.25 -8.71
CA PHE A 11 2.58 -0.14 -9.14
C PHE A 11 3.35 -0.20 -10.47
N LYS A 12 4.08 -1.30 -10.69
CA LYS A 12 4.65 -1.61 -12.00
C LYS A 12 3.53 -1.83 -13.01
N ASP A 13 3.73 -1.38 -14.24
CA ASP A 13 2.74 -1.44 -15.32
C ASP A 13 2.20 -2.85 -15.59
N GLU A 14 3.02 -3.89 -15.38
CA GLU A 14 2.65 -5.29 -15.55
C GLU A 14 1.50 -5.76 -14.63
N TYR A 15 1.28 -5.08 -13.50
CA TYR A 15 0.19 -5.38 -12.57
C TYR A 15 -1.03 -4.45 -12.77
N VAL A 16 -0.92 -3.45 -13.65
CA VAL A 16 -1.96 -2.43 -13.83
C VAL A 16 -2.83 -2.79 -15.03
N MET A 17 -4.08 -3.14 -14.75
CA MET A 17 -5.11 -3.31 -15.77
C MET A 17 -5.62 -1.95 -16.20
N ARG A 18 -5.34 -1.59 -17.46
CA ARG A 18 -5.86 -0.36 -18.09
C ARG A 18 -7.10 -0.71 -18.89
N THR A 19 -8.19 0.03 -18.68
CA THR A 19 -9.37 -0.11 -19.55
C THR A 19 -9.07 0.59 -20.87
N SER A 20 -8.89 -0.20 -21.93
CA SER A 20 -8.44 0.24 -23.25
C SER A 20 -9.45 1.07 -24.06
N ARG A 21 -10.63 1.39 -23.49
CA ARG A 21 -11.77 1.88 -24.28
C ARG A 21 -11.85 3.39 -24.47
N ASP A 22 -11.01 4.20 -23.84
CA ASP A 22 -11.15 5.66 -23.99
C ASP A 22 -9.82 6.39 -23.82
N ARG A 23 -9.53 7.29 -24.77
CA ARG A 23 -8.33 8.14 -24.75
C ARG A 23 -8.31 9.13 -23.58
N GLU A 24 -9.42 9.29 -22.87
CA GLU A 24 -9.55 10.16 -21.69
C GLU A 24 -9.19 9.49 -20.36
N HIS A 25 -9.18 8.15 -20.29
CA HIS A 25 -8.91 7.45 -19.05
C HIS A 25 -7.40 7.39 -18.74
N ARG A 26 -6.95 8.25 -17.82
CA ARG A 26 -5.56 8.28 -17.33
C ARG A 26 -5.30 7.37 -16.13
N GLY A 27 -6.24 6.51 -15.76
CA GLY A 27 -6.12 5.62 -14.60
C GLY A 27 -5.86 4.16 -14.95
N GLY A 28 -5.98 3.32 -13.94
CA GLY A 28 -5.87 1.88 -14.04
C GLY A 28 -6.24 1.24 -12.71
N SER A 29 -6.44 -0.07 -12.72
CA SER A 29 -6.73 -0.82 -11.50
C SER A 29 -5.89 -2.07 -11.38
N ILE A 30 -5.66 -2.53 -10.16
CA ILE A 30 -5.06 -3.85 -9.88
C ILE A 30 -6.15 -4.85 -9.51
N ASP A 31 -5.86 -6.14 -9.72
CA ASP A 31 -6.62 -7.23 -9.12
C ASP A 31 -6.10 -7.49 -7.69
N PHE A 32 -6.90 -7.14 -6.69
CA PHE A 32 -6.53 -7.36 -5.29
C PHE A 32 -6.30 -8.83 -4.94
N ILE A 33 -7.05 -9.76 -5.54
CA ILE A 33 -6.89 -11.20 -5.26
C ILE A 33 -5.52 -11.65 -5.73
N GLN A 34 -5.12 -11.24 -6.94
CA GLN A 34 -3.80 -11.54 -7.48
C GLN A 34 -2.68 -10.94 -6.61
N ILE A 35 -2.80 -9.66 -6.25
CA ILE A 35 -1.78 -8.99 -5.42
C ILE A 35 -1.69 -9.63 -4.03
N ALA A 36 -2.81 -9.99 -3.41
CA ALA A 36 -2.81 -10.69 -2.12
C ALA A 36 -2.13 -12.05 -2.18
N LYS A 37 -2.37 -12.83 -3.23
CA LYS A 37 -1.70 -14.11 -3.45
C LYS A 37 -0.18 -13.98 -3.62
N LEU A 38 0.28 -12.91 -4.28
CA LEU A 38 1.71 -12.68 -4.54
C LEU A 38 2.46 -12.11 -3.33
N SER A 39 1.82 -11.24 -2.55
CA SER A 39 2.48 -10.48 -1.48
C SER A 39 2.15 -10.94 -0.06
N GLY A 40 1.09 -11.73 0.11
CA GLY A 40 0.61 -12.16 1.43
C GLY A 40 -0.11 -11.06 2.22
N ILE A 41 -0.45 -9.93 1.59
CA ILE A 41 -1.24 -8.88 2.25
C ILE A 41 -2.64 -9.37 2.60
N ARG A 42 -3.19 -8.82 3.68
CA ARG A 42 -4.55 -9.12 4.12
C ARG A 42 -5.56 -8.21 3.41
N LEU A 43 -6.72 -8.76 3.06
CA LEU A 43 -7.83 -8.01 2.49
C LEU A 43 -9.04 -8.10 3.41
N SER A 44 -9.83 -7.03 3.46
CA SER A 44 -11.18 -7.01 4.01
C SER A 44 -12.19 -7.12 2.85
N ALA A 45 -13.22 -7.94 3.02
CA ALA A 45 -14.39 -7.95 2.14
C ALA A 45 -15.49 -7.09 2.75
N ARG A 46 -16.28 -6.42 1.91
CA ARG A 46 -17.47 -5.70 2.35
C ARG A 46 -18.66 -6.63 2.48
N ASP A 47 -18.83 -7.48 1.48
CA ASP A 47 -19.96 -8.39 1.37
C ASP A 47 -19.44 -9.82 1.18
N VAL A 48 -20.05 -10.76 1.91
CA VAL A 48 -19.71 -12.17 1.89
C VAL A 48 -21.01 -12.95 1.70
N GLU A 49 -21.10 -13.66 0.59
CA GLU A 49 -22.29 -14.41 0.20
C GLU A 49 -21.97 -15.92 0.20
N PHE A 50 -22.88 -16.70 0.77
CA PHE A 50 -22.80 -18.16 0.76
C PHE A 50 -23.74 -18.69 -0.31
N GLU A 51 -23.18 -19.36 -1.31
CA GLU A 51 -23.97 -20.03 -2.31
C GLU A 51 -24.55 -21.34 -1.75
N ILE A 52 -25.72 -21.74 -2.28
CA ILE A 52 -26.42 -22.97 -1.87
C ILE A 52 -25.56 -24.22 -2.09
N LYS A 53 -24.62 -24.17 -3.05
CA LYS A 53 -23.68 -25.25 -3.35
C LYS A 53 -22.47 -25.31 -2.41
N GLY A 54 -22.38 -24.39 -1.44
CA GLY A 54 -21.30 -24.31 -0.45
C GLY A 54 -20.13 -23.42 -0.87
N ASP A 55 -20.21 -22.78 -2.04
CA ASP A 55 -19.18 -21.84 -2.49
C ASP A 55 -19.31 -20.48 -1.78
N LEU A 56 -18.16 -19.86 -1.52
CA LEU A 56 -18.05 -18.56 -0.86
C LEU A 56 -17.71 -17.49 -1.89
N SER A 57 -18.61 -16.52 -2.07
CA SER A 57 -18.37 -15.34 -2.89
C SER A 57 -18.03 -14.15 -1.98
N VAL A 58 -16.94 -13.45 -2.29
CA VAL A 58 -16.51 -12.24 -1.57
C VAL A 58 -16.48 -11.05 -2.51
N GLN A 59 -17.09 -9.95 -2.09
CA GLN A 59 -17.19 -8.72 -2.88
C GLN A 59 -16.70 -7.50 -2.09
N GLY A 60 -16.39 -6.42 -2.83
CA GLY A 60 -15.94 -5.16 -2.24
C GLY A 60 -14.60 -5.28 -1.50
N LEU A 61 -13.62 -5.99 -2.08
CA LEU A 61 -12.31 -6.18 -1.49
C LEU A 61 -11.55 -4.86 -1.33
N ALA A 62 -10.93 -4.68 -0.17
CA ALA A 62 -10.07 -3.55 0.12
C ALA A 62 -8.90 -3.98 1.01
N HIS A 63 -7.78 -3.27 0.90
CA HIS A 63 -6.69 -3.38 1.87
C HIS A 63 -6.97 -2.43 3.05
N PRO A 64 -7.12 -2.94 4.29
CA PRO A 64 -7.27 -2.09 5.47
C PRO A 64 -5.96 -1.36 5.77
N PHE A 65 -6.02 -0.26 6.52
CA PHE A 65 -4.78 0.34 7.03
C PHE A 65 -4.11 -0.66 7.98
N GLU A 66 -2.86 -0.99 7.71
CA GLU A 66 -2.06 -1.82 8.58
C GLU A 66 -0.82 -1.06 9.08
N SER A 67 -0.38 -1.39 10.30
CA SER A 67 0.86 -0.85 10.85
C SER A 67 2.01 -1.73 10.42
N LEU A 68 2.99 -1.15 9.73
CA LEU A 68 4.23 -1.82 9.44
C LEU A 68 5.12 -1.81 10.68
N PRO A 69 5.78 -2.95 11.02
CA PRO A 69 6.73 -2.99 12.11
C PRO A 69 7.93 -2.13 11.71
N THR A 70 8.11 -0.99 12.40
CA THR A 70 9.36 -0.23 12.33
C THR A 70 9.92 -0.10 13.73
N HIS A 71 11.24 -0.01 13.82
CA HIS A 71 11.95 -0.02 15.10
C HIS A 71 11.64 1.21 15.97
N PHE A 72 11.17 2.31 15.36
CA PHE A 72 11.17 3.62 16.03
C PHE A 72 9.90 4.45 15.86
N ALA A 73 8.98 4.10 14.95
CA ALA A 73 7.67 4.76 14.84
C ALA A 73 6.60 3.88 14.18
N SER A 74 5.33 4.27 14.35
CA SER A 74 4.23 3.67 13.59
C SER A 74 4.25 4.17 12.14
N LEU A 75 4.41 3.27 11.17
CA LEU A 75 4.21 3.54 9.75
C LEU A 75 2.92 2.86 9.31
N GLY A 76 1.93 3.63 8.88
CA GLY A 76 0.68 3.11 8.32
C GLY A 76 0.85 2.80 6.84
N MET A 77 0.38 1.64 6.40
CA MET A 77 0.34 1.26 4.98
C MET A 77 -1.10 0.99 4.55
N LYS A 78 -1.45 1.47 3.34
CA LYS A 78 -2.68 1.10 2.63
C LYS A 78 -2.45 0.96 1.14
N ILE A 79 -3.01 -0.08 0.54
CA ILE A 79 -3.05 -0.24 -0.91
C ILE A 79 -4.38 0.26 -1.45
N TYR A 80 -4.31 1.13 -2.45
CA TYR A 80 -5.47 1.59 -3.21
C TYR A 80 -5.53 0.86 -4.54
N GLN A 81 -6.69 0.26 -4.84
CA GLN A 81 -6.92 -0.53 -6.05
C GLN A 81 -6.76 0.27 -7.35
N GLY A 82 -6.91 1.59 -7.26
CA GLY A 82 -7.05 2.46 -8.43
C GLY A 82 -8.46 2.46 -8.99
N THR A 83 -8.68 3.34 -9.97
CA THR A 83 -9.93 3.51 -10.72
C THR A 83 -9.58 3.90 -12.16
N HIS A 84 -10.60 4.09 -13.00
CA HIS A 84 -10.42 4.62 -14.36
C HIS A 84 -9.77 6.03 -14.41
N LEU A 85 -9.75 6.78 -13.30
CA LEU A 85 -9.15 8.11 -13.20
C LEU A 85 -7.85 8.15 -12.39
N ILE A 86 -7.62 7.18 -11.51
CA ILE A 86 -6.53 7.21 -10.53
C ILE A 86 -5.77 5.88 -10.58
N PHE A 87 -4.45 5.92 -10.75
CA PHE A 87 -3.64 4.71 -10.72
C PHE A 87 -3.63 4.02 -9.33
N PRO A 88 -3.47 2.69 -9.30
CA PRO A 88 -3.24 1.97 -8.07
C PRO A 88 -1.93 2.41 -7.43
N ARG A 89 -1.88 2.40 -6.11
CA ARG A 89 -0.71 2.83 -5.35
C ARG A 89 -0.64 2.18 -3.99
N VAL A 90 0.58 1.97 -3.50
CA VAL A 90 0.84 1.73 -2.09
C VAL A 90 1.04 3.08 -1.42
N ASN A 91 0.28 3.33 -0.37
CA ASN A 91 0.32 4.57 0.38
C ASN A 91 0.93 4.32 1.74
N LEU A 92 1.98 5.07 2.06
CA LEU A 92 2.66 5.03 3.35
C LEU A 92 2.42 6.35 4.07
N LYS A 93 1.90 6.27 5.29
CA LYS A 93 1.60 7.43 6.14
C LYS A 93 2.42 7.35 7.42
N ALA A 94 3.13 8.43 7.72
CA ALA A 94 3.94 8.54 8.93
C ALA A 94 3.88 9.95 9.50
N SER A 95 4.32 10.09 10.75
CA SER A 95 4.66 11.37 11.33
C SER A 95 6.19 11.53 11.33
N PRO A 96 6.76 12.44 10.52
CA PRO A 96 8.20 12.67 10.49
C PRO A 96 8.76 13.04 11.86
N ALA A 97 8.02 13.82 12.65
CA ALA A 97 8.42 14.15 14.01
C ALA A 97 8.54 12.93 14.91
N LYS A 98 7.61 11.96 14.83
CA LYS A 98 7.70 10.70 15.58
C LYS A 98 8.86 9.82 15.10
N LEU A 99 9.12 9.80 13.79
CA LEU A 99 10.28 9.11 13.22
C LEU A 99 11.60 9.70 13.72
N LEU A 100 11.73 11.03 13.71
CA LEU A 100 12.92 11.75 14.19
C LEU A 100 13.08 11.64 15.70
N GLN A 101 11.99 11.68 16.47
CA GLN A 101 12.03 11.49 17.92
C GLN A 101 12.53 10.09 18.27
N GLY A 102 12.03 9.04 17.59
CA GLY A 102 12.53 7.68 17.79
C GLY A 102 14.02 7.56 17.44
N HIS A 103 14.47 8.16 16.34
CA HIS A 103 15.89 8.23 15.99
C HIS A 103 16.73 8.96 17.05
N ASN A 104 16.23 10.07 17.59
CA ASN A 104 16.93 10.88 18.59
C ASN A 104 16.93 10.23 19.99
N VAL A 105 15.98 9.34 20.28
CA VAL A 105 15.87 8.61 21.56
C VAL A 105 16.69 7.31 21.55
N PHE A 106 16.74 6.60 20.42
CA PHE A 106 17.37 5.26 20.35
C PHE A 106 18.70 5.22 19.57
N GLY A 107 19.12 6.33 18.94
CA GLY A 107 20.39 6.41 18.20
C GLY A 107 20.42 5.55 16.93
N SER A 108 21.50 5.70 16.15
CA SER A 108 21.70 5.13 14.80
C SER A 108 22.03 3.63 14.79
N TRP A 109 21.40 2.82 15.63
CA TRP A 109 21.60 1.37 15.64
C TRP A 109 20.72 0.70 14.55
N LEU A 110 21.19 0.82 13.29
CA LEU A 110 20.91 0.06 12.05
C LEU A 110 19.43 -0.13 11.57
N GLY A 111 19.04 0.13 10.32
CA GLY A 111 19.74 0.60 9.13
C GLY A 111 18.80 0.85 7.94
N ILE A 112 19.06 1.96 7.23
CA ILE A 112 18.98 2.04 5.77
C ILE A 112 20.38 2.48 5.37
N SER A 113 21.27 1.52 5.10
CA SER A 113 22.61 1.83 4.61
C SER A 113 22.50 2.28 3.16
N ILE A 114 22.48 3.59 2.95
CA ILE A 114 22.79 4.19 1.66
C ILE A 114 24.31 4.17 1.57
N ASN A 115 24.86 3.18 0.86
CA ASN A 115 26.27 3.15 0.48
C ASN A 115 26.56 4.34 -0.44
N THR A 116 26.94 5.48 0.15
CA THR A 116 27.61 6.54 -0.60
C THR A 116 29.10 6.27 -0.51
N VAL A 117 29.63 5.60 -1.54
CA VAL A 117 31.06 5.57 -1.82
C VAL A 117 31.52 7.03 -1.97
N ARG A 118 32.39 7.49 -1.08
CA ARG A 118 33.15 8.73 -1.27
C ARG A 118 34.54 8.36 -1.74
N HIS A 119 34.92 8.86 -2.92
CA HIS A 119 36.31 9.04 -3.34
C HIS A 119 36.94 10.18 -2.55
#